data_AF-F3C4F9-F1
#
_entry.id   AF-F3C4F9-F1
#
_cell.length_a   1.000
_cell.length_b   1.000
_cell.length_c   1.000
_cell.angle_alpha   90.00
_cell.angle_beta   90.00
_cell.angle_gamma   90.00
#
_symmetry.space_group_name_H-M   'P 1'
#
loop_
_entity.id
_entity.type
_entity.pdbx_description
1 polymer ?
#
loop_
_entity_poly.entity_id
_entity_poly.type
_entity_poly.pdbx_seq_one_letter_code
_entity_poly.pdbx_strand_id
1 'polypeptide(L)'
;FRGSDTGFRERYFNPVADGFEIADSVRACVSFQAGNLLDPKLASQVAYDIVFCRNLVIYFDRQTQQHVFKVLKQLTREDGLLFIGPAEGNLLAGIGMRSIGIAQSFAFRHAPIEPTAPAPAWTPAPVAAPVAPRPAPDAPARAPAPRPVARTSAAFAPIVKPVAVTGNSEVSALLDRIAGLANEGKSAEARAACERYLQQHEPVAQVFYWLGLLSEVEGSVAQAQGFYRKALYLQPQHSESLAQLAALLAAQGDSAGARRLQDRAARGANKQGNH
;
A
#
# COMPACT_ATOMS: atom_id res chain seq x y z
N PHE A 1 -9.64 -21.17 14.69
CA PHE A 1 -10.33 -20.33 13.68
C PHE A 1 -10.58 -18.96 14.27
N ARG A 2 -10.30 -17.87 13.52
CA ARG A 2 -10.30 -16.48 14.02
C ARG A 2 -11.50 -15.65 13.49
N GLY A 3 -12.69 -16.27 13.46
CA GLY A 3 -13.97 -15.64 13.13
C GLY A 3 -15.06 -16.16 14.07
N SER A 4 -16.10 -15.36 14.32
CA SER A 4 -17.22 -15.71 15.21
C SER A 4 -18.25 -16.64 14.57
N ASP A 5 -18.26 -16.78 13.24
CA ASP A 5 -19.10 -17.73 12.53
C ASP A 5 -18.47 -19.12 12.57
N THR A 6 -19.13 -20.07 13.23
CA THR A 6 -18.68 -21.47 13.32
C THR A 6 -19.47 -22.39 12.39
N GLY A 7 -20.44 -21.90 11.62
CA GLY A 7 -21.32 -22.72 10.78
C GLY A 7 -20.59 -23.42 9.63
N PHE A 8 -19.39 -22.99 9.27
CA PHE A 8 -18.53 -23.73 8.33
C PHE A 8 -17.86 -24.93 8.99
N ARG A 9 -17.63 -24.90 10.31
CA ARG A 9 -16.95 -25.98 11.05
C ARG A 9 -17.79 -27.25 11.00
N GLU A 10 -19.09 -27.12 11.21
CA GLU A 10 -20.03 -28.24 11.16
C GLU A 10 -20.17 -28.85 9.75
N ARG A 11 -19.88 -28.07 8.70
CA ARG A 11 -20.02 -28.50 7.30
C ARG A 11 -18.76 -29.11 6.70
N TYR A 12 -17.60 -28.61 7.12
CA TYR A 12 -16.32 -28.93 6.47
C TYR A 12 -15.28 -29.54 7.40
N PHE A 13 -15.64 -29.81 8.66
CA PHE A 13 -14.75 -30.44 9.62
C PHE A 13 -15.43 -31.56 10.38
N ASN A 14 -14.67 -32.62 10.65
CA ASN A 14 -15.05 -33.75 11.48
C ASN A 14 -14.41 -33.58 12.87
N PRO A 15 -15.19 -33.69 13.97
CA PRO A 15 -14.61 -33.69 15.31
C PRO A 15 -13.79 -34.97 15.52
N VAL A 16 -12.60 -34.82 16.11
CA VAL A 16 -11.72 -35.92 16.56
C VAL A 16 -11.33 -35.70 18.02
N ALA A 17 -10.73 -36.70 18.67
CA ALA A 17 -10.42 -36.68 20.10
C ALA A 17 -9.72 -35.38 20.56
N ASP A 18 -8.73 -34.92 19.78
CA ASP A 18 -7.95 -33.70 20.06
C ASP A 18 -8.15 -32.60 19.01
N GLY A 19 -9.40 -32.41 18.55
CA GLY A 19 -9.77 -31.23 17.76
C GLY A 19 -10.62 -31.54 16.55
N PHE A 20 -10.18 -31.07 15.38
CA PHE A 20 -10.94 -31.14 14.14
C PHE A 20 -10.06 -31.57 12.99
N GLU A 21 -10.57 -32.48 12.18
CA GLU A 21 -10.01 -32.80 10.88
C GLU A 21 -10.87 -32.17 9.79
N ILE A 22 -10.25 -31.79 8.68
CA ILE A 22 -10.97 -31.29 7.51
C ILE A 22 -11.73 -32.44 6.82
N ALA A 23 -12.93 -32.18 6.30
CA ALA A 23 -13.74 -33.19 5.63
C ALA A 23 -13.06 -33.69 4.34
N ASP A 24 -13.21 -34.98 4.05
CA ASP A 24 -12.55 -35.60 2.89
C ASP A 24 -13.03 -35.02 1.55
N SER A 25 -14.27 -34.54 1.49
CA SER A 25 -14.80 -33.82 0.32
C SER A 25 -14.01 -32.55 0.01
N VAL A 26 -13.47 -31.86 1.01
CA VAL A 26 -12.61 -30.70 0.83
C VAL A 26 -11.18 -31.13 0.53
N ARG A 27 -10.67 -32.17 1.22
CA ARG A 27 -9.32 -32.72 0.94
C ARG A 27 -9.17 -33.17 -0.51
N ALA A 28 -10.20 -33.80 -1.07
CA ALA A 28 -10.21 -34.28 -2.45
C ALA A 28 -10.10 -33.16 -3.50
N CYS A 29 -10.43 -31.92 -3.13
CA CYS A 29 -10.32 -30.75 -4.01
C CYS A 29 -8.93 -30.08 -3.94
N VAL A 30 -8.01 -30.56 -3.10
CA VAL A 30 -6.71 -29.92 -2.85
C VAL A 30 -5.57 -30.86 -3.21
N SER A 31 -4.67 -30.40 -4.08
CA SER A 31 -3.40 -31.07 -4.37
C SER A 31 -2.24 -30.28 -3.78
N PHE A 32 -1.46 -30.90 -2.90
CA PHE A 32 -0.23 -30.30 -2.37
C PHE A 32 0.96 -30.64 -3.25
N GLN A 33 1.78 -29.65 -3.53
CA GLN A 33 3.05 -29.82 -4.25
C GLN A 33 4.15 -29.09 -3.49
N ALA A 34 5.27 -29.76 -3.26
CA ALA A 34 6.46 -29.12 -2.73
C ALA A 34 7.21 -28.46 -3.90
N GLY A 35 7.50 -27.17 -3.78
CA GLY A 35 8.16 -26.43 -4.84
C GLY A 35 8.78 -25.13 -4.34
N ASN A 36 9.66 -24.57 -5.16
CA ASN A 36 10.22 -23.24 -4.95
C ASN A 36 9.59 -22.28 -5.96
N LEU A 37 9.10 -21.13 -5.46
CA LEU A 37 8.47 -20.10 -6.28
C LEU A 37 9.43 -19.45 -7.29
N LEU A 38 10.73 -19.56 -7.04
CA LEU A 38 11.80 -19.09 -7.92
C LEU A 38 12.30 -20.17 -8.89
N ASP A 39 11.75 -21.40 -8.83
CA ASP A 39 12.13 -22.45 -9.77
C ASP A 39 11.56 -22.13 -11.15
N PRO A 40 12.41 -22.02 -12.20
CA PRO A 40 11.95 -21.79 -13.56
C PRO A 40 10.96 -22.85 -14.07
N LYS A 41 11.00 -24.07 -13.53
CA LYS A 41 10.05 -25.15 -13.89
C LYS A 41 8.62 -24.86 -13.45
N LEU A 42 8.44 -24.04 -12.42
CA LEU A 42 7.12 -23.64 -11.97
C LEU A 42 6.45 -22.74 -13.02
N ALA A 43 7.21 -21.79 -13.59
CA ALA A 43 6.73 -20.89 -14.63
C ALA A 43 6.31 -21.60 -15.94
N SER A 44 6.75 -22.85 -16.15
CA SER A 44 6.38 -23.66 -17.31
C SER A 44 5.13 -24.54 -17.11
N GLN A 45 4.45 -24.41 -15.95
CA GLN A 45 3.20 -25.12 -15.70
C GLN A 45 2.01 -24.49 -16.46
N VAL A 46 0.91 -25.23 -16.54
CA VAL A 46 -0.36 -24.70 -17.07
C VAL A 46 -0.82 -23.54 -16.21
N ALA A 47 -1.23 -22.45 -16.86
CA ALA A 47 -1.73 -21.27 -16.18
C ALA A 47 -3.09 -21.55 -15.49
N TYR A 48 -3.27 -20.97 -14.31
CA TYR A 48 -4.45 -21.09 -13.47
C TYR A 48 -5.44 -19.95 -13.71
N ASP A 49 -6.73 -20.23 -13.56
CA ASP A 49 -7.79 -19.20 -13.63
C ASP A 49 -7.68 -18.20 -12.48
N ILE A 50 -7.31 -18.69 -11.29
CA ILE A 50 -7.13 -17.87 -10.09
C ILE A 50 -5.85 -18.30 -9.36
N VAL A 51 -5.00 -17.34 -9.03
CA VAL A 51 -3.78 -17.54 -8.24
C VAL A 51 -3.88 -16.74 -6.95
N PHE A 52 -3.61 -17.38 -5.80
CA PHE A 52 -3.49 -16.71 -4.51
C PHE A 52 -2.04 -16.76 -4.03
N CYS A 53 -1.44 -15.59 -3.80
CA CYS A 53 -0.11 -15.45 -3.20
C CYS A 53 -0.15 -14.30 -2.21
N ARG A 54 -0.69 -14.56 -1.01
CA ARG A 54 -0.90 -13.55 0.03
C ARG A 54 0.11 -13.73 1.15
N ASN A 55 0.70 -12.63 1.60
CA ASN A 55 1.58 -12.56 2.76
C ASN A 55 2.84 -13.42 2.65
N LEU A 56 3.33 -13.59 1.43
CA LEU A 56 4.58 -14.30 1.15
C LEU A 56 5.62 -13.36 0.54
N VAL A 57 5.19 -12.47 -0.36
CA VAL A 57 6.10 -11.67 -1.17
C VAL A 57 6.79 -10.57 -0.35
N ILE A 58 6.17 -10.15 0.76
CA ILE A 58 6.75 -9.18 1.71
C ILE A 58 8.07 -9.63 2.35
N TYR A 59 8.38 -10.93 2.35
CA TYR A 59 9.60 -11.46 2.96
C TYR A 59 10.81 -11.43 2.03
N PHE A 60 10.62 -11.08 0.76
CA PHE A 60 11.68 -11.07 -0.24
C PHE A 60 12.23 -9.66 -0.45
N ASP A 61 13.50 -9.57 -0.85
CA ASP A 61 14.07 -8.34 -1.37
C ASP A 61 13.39 -7.93 -2.69
N ARG A 62 13.58 -6.68 -3.10
CA ARG A 62 12.89 -6.11 -4.27
C ARG A 62 13.17 -6.86 -5.58
N GLN A 63 14.39 -7.33 -5.80
CA GLN A 63 14.73 -8.05 -7.02
C GLN A 63 14.02 -9.41 -7.06
N THR A 64 14.03 -10.10 -5.92
CA THR A 64 13.33 -11.37 -5.74
C THR A 64 11.82 -11.19 -5.88
N GLN A 65 11.23 -10.14 -5.30
CA GLN A 65 9.81 -9.81 -5.48
C GLN A 65 9.44 -9.62 -6.95
N GLN A 66 10.24 -8.88 -7.72
CA GLN A 66 10.01 -8.70 -9.15
C GLN A 66 10.06 -10.03 -9.92
N HIS A 67 10.98 -10.92 -9.57
CA HIS A 67 11.06 -12.24 -10.20
C HIS A 67 9.84 -13.08 -9.87
N VAL A 68 9.46 -13.15 -8.59
CA VAL A 68 8.25 -13.83 -8.12
C VAL A 68 7.02 -13.33 -8.86
N PHE A 69 6.83 -12.02 -8.99
CA PHE A 69 5.66 -11.49 -9.68
C PHE A 69 5.63 -11.81 -11.18
N LYS A 70 6.79 -11.95 -11.85
CA LYS A 70 6.83 -12.44 -13.25
C LYS A 70 6.38 -13.89 -13.33
N VAL A 71 6.84 -14.75 -12.42
CA VAL A 71 6.41 -16.15 -12.34
C VAL A 71 4.91 -16.23 -12.06
N LEU A 72 4.40 -15.52 -11.05
CA LEU A 72 2.98 -15.49 -10.72
C LEU A 72 2.12 -14.97 -11.88
N LYS A 73 2.59 -13.96 -12.60
CA LYS A 73 1.93 -13.45 -13.81
C LYS A 73 1.83 -14.53 -14.89
N GLN A 74 2.90 -15.28 -15.14
CA GLN A 74 2.91 -16.37 -16.13
C GLN A 74 2.01 -17.55 -15.71
N LEU A 75 1.97 -17.83 -14.41
CA LEU A 75 1.08 -18.84 -13.83
C LEU A 75 -0.38 -18.40 -13.81
N THR A 76 -0.70 -17.14 -14.04
CA THR A 76 -2.07 -16.64 -14.10
C THR A 76 -2.49 -16.55 -15.56
N ARG A 77 -3.63 -17.15 -15.92
CA ARG A 77 -4.17 -17.03 -17.27
C ARG A 77 -4.36 -15.57 -17.66
N GLU A 78 -4.32 -15.26 -18.95
CA GLU A 78 -4.53 -13.91 -19.49
C GLU A 78 -5.86 -13.29 -19.03
N ASP A 79 -6.92 -14.11 -18.92
CA ASP A 79 -8.25 -13.75 -18.41
C ASP A 79 -8.43 -14.00 -16.90
N GLY A 80 -7.38 -14.49 -16.22
CA GLY A 80 -7.40 -14.91 -14.83
C GLY A 80 -7.16 -13.78 -13.82
N LEU A 81 -7.22 -14.16 -12.54
CA LEU A 81 -7.05 -13.25 -11.40
C LEU A 81 -5.91 -13.69 -10.48
N LEU A 82 -5.05 -12.73 -10.13
CA LEU A 82 -4.02 -12.86 -9.11
C LEU A 82 -4.43 -12.08 -7.86
N PHE A 83 -4.57 -12.79 -6.74
CA PHE A 83 -4.86 -12.23 -5.43
C PHE A 83 -3.60 -12.20 -4.57
N ILE A 84 -3.33 -11.04 -3.98
CA ILE A 84 -2.15 -10.81 -3.15
C ILE A 84 -2.52 -10.11 -1.83
N GLY A 85 -1.56 -9.99 -0.93
CA GLY A 85 -1.71 -9.25 0.31
C GLY A 85 -1.78 -7.73 0.10
N PRO A 86 -2.43 -6.98 1.01
CA PRO A 86 -2.53 -5.52 0.98
C PRO A 86 -1.21 -4.77 0.73
N ALA A 87 -0.11 -5.29 1.27
CA ALA A 87 1.22 -4.68 1.18
C ALA A 87 2.05 -5.18 -0.04
N GLU A 88 1.52 -6.09 -0.85
CA GLU A 88 2.33 -6.83 -1.84
C GLU A 88 2.18 -6.25 -3.27
N GLY A 89 1.15 -5.43 -3.52
CA GLY A 89 0.76 -5.07 -4.89
C GLY A 89 1.60 -4.02 -5.58
N ASN A 90 2.59 -3.48 -4.89
CA ASN A 90 3.30 -2.29 -5.33
C ASN A 90 4.02 -2.46 -6.68
N LEU A 91 4.52 -3.67 -6.96
CA LEU A 91 5.30 -3.96 -8.16
C LEU A 91 4.44 -4.46 -9.34
N LEU A 92 3.19 -4.85 -9.10
CA LEU A 92 2.34 -5.50 -10.10
C LEU A 92 2.00 -4.56 -11.28
N ALA A 93 1.75 -3.28 -11.01
CA ALA A 93 1.49 -2.30 -12.06
C ALA A 93 2.66 -2.17 -13.06
N GLY A 94 3.90 -2.21 -12.55
CA GLY A 94 5.11 -2.08 -13.37
C GLY A 94 5.41 -3.29 -14.25
N ILE A 95 4.74 -4.43 -14.03
CA ILE A 95 4.90 -5.64 -14.84
C ILE A 95 3.68 -5.94 -15.72
N GLY A 96 2.82 -4.95 -15.94
CA GLY A 96 1.65 -5.08 -16.81
C GLY A 96 0.49 -5.87 -16.18
N MET A 97 0.30 -5.73 -14.86
CA MET A 97 -0.90 -6.20 -14.16
C MET A 97 -1.71 -4.99 -13.71
N ARG A 98 -3.04 -5.07 -13.77
CA ARG A 98 -3.95 -4.00 -13.37
C ARG A 98 -4.88 -4.47 -12.26
N SER A 99 -5.02 -3.67 -11.21
CA SER A 99 -6.03 -3.91 -10.16
C SER A 99 -7.44 -3.88 -10.75
N ILE A 100 -8.30 -4.78 -10.31
CA ILE A 100 -9.71 -4.80 -10.75
C ILE A 100 -10.57 -3.75 -10.03
N GLY A 101 -10.01 -3.01 -9.07
CA GLY A 101 -10.68 -1.89 -8.41
C GLY A 101 -11.77 -2.27 -7.40
N ILE A 102 -11.93 -3.57 -7.09
CA ILE A 102 -12.83 -4.02 -6.03
C ILE A 102 -12.13 -3.82 -4.68
N ALA A 103 -12.73 -3.01 -3.82
CA ALA A 103 -12.20 -2.72 -2.49
C ALA A 103 -11.91 -4.02 -1.71
N GLN A 104 -10.79 -4.05 -0.98
CA GLN A 104 -10.31 -5.17 -0.17
C GLN A 104 -10.05 -6.50 -0.91
N SER A 105 -10.27 -6.58 -2.22
CA SER A 105 -9.99 -7.79 -3.00
C SER A 105 -8.49 -7.99 -3.22
N PHE A 106 -7.73 -6.90 -3.35
CA PHE A 106 -6.31 -6.90 -3.76
C PHE A 106 -6.06 -7.84 -4.96
N ALA A 107 -7.00 -7.81 -5.91
CA ALA A 107 -7.03 -8.67 -7.08
C ALA A 107 -6.56 -7.93 -8.33
N PHE A 108 -5.74 -8.61 -9.13
CA PHE A 108 -5.09 -8.08 -10.31
C PHE A 108 -5.33 -9.01 -11.50
N ARG A 109 -5.49 -8.42 -12.68
CA ARG A 109 -5.55 -9.14 -13.96
C ARG A 109 -4.45 -8.65 -14.89
N HIS A 110 -4.18 -9.38 -15.97
CA HIS A 110 -3.29 -8.88 -17.02
C HIS A 110 -3.82 -7.55 -17.58
N ALA A 111 -2.93 -6.58 -17.76
CA ALA A 111 -3.28 -5.36 -18.44
C ALA A 111 -3.55 -5.69 -19.92
N PRO A 112 -4.64 -5.19 -20.53
CA PRO A 112 -4.87 -5.36 -21.95
C PRO A 112 -3.64 -4.84 -22.71
N ILE A 113 -3.20 -5.58 -23.74
CA ILE A 113 -2.24 -5.06 -24.70
C ILE A 113 -3.00 -3.98 -25.49
N GLU A 114 -2.99 -2.75 -25.01
CA GLU A 114 -3.47 -1.61 -25.79
C GLU A 114 -2.54 -1.46 -27.00
N PRO A 115 -3.08 -1.43 -28.24
CA PRO A 115 -2.31 -0.94 -29.37
C PRO A 115 -1.87 0.46 -29.01
N THR A 116 -0.56 0.73 -29.08
CA THR A 116 0.03 2.03 -28.76
C THR A 116 -0.66 3.10 -29.59
N ALA A 117 -1.71 3.74 -29.05
CA ALA A 117 -2.31 4.87 -29.70
C ALA A 117 -1.23 5.96 -29.73
N PRO A 118 -0.93 6.55 -30.90
CA PRO A 118 0.07 7.61 -30.98
C PRO A 118 -0.32 8.71 -30.00
N ALA A 119 0.64 9.12 -29.17
CA ALA A 119 0.44 10.16 -28.18
C ALA A 119 -0.22 11.39 -28.86
N PRO A 120 -1.25 12.00 -28.25
CA PRO A 120 -1.85 13.19 -28.82
C PRO A 120 -0.75 14.25 -28.97
N ALA A 121 -0.54 14.72 -30.20
CA ALA A 121 0.40 15.78 -30.48
C ALA A 121 0.02 16.99 -29.63
N TRP A 122 0.92 17.40 -28.74
CA TRP A 122 0.72 18.61 -27.95
C TRP A 122 0.66 19.78 -28.92
N THR A 123 -0.52 20.35 -29.14
CA THR A 123 -0.64 21.67 -29.74
C THR A 123 -0.38 22.69 -28.63
N PRO A 124 0.73 23.45 -28.65
CA PRO A 124 0.90 24.54 -27.70
C PRO A 124 -0.25 25.54 -27.88
N ALA A 125 -0.89 25.91 -26.77
CA ALA A 125 -1.92 26.95 -26.77
C ALA A 125 -1.33 28.26 -27.32
N PRO A 126 -2.10 29.05 -28.10
CA PRO A 126 -1.62 30.34 -28.59
C PRO A 126 -1.27 31.22 -27.40
N VAL A 127 -0.05 31.75 -27.42
CA VAL A 127 0.46 32.67 -26.40
C VAL A 127 -0.41 33.91 -26.40
N ALA A 128 -1.16 34.13 -25.31
CA ALA A 128 -1.93 35.36 -25.15
C ALA A 128 -0.97 36.56 -25.12
N ALA A 129 -1.33 37.61 -25.87
CA ALA A 129 -0.55 38.85 -25.95
C ALA A 129 -0.33 39.48 -24.55
N PRO A 130 0.80 40.16 -24.33
CA PRO A 130 1.11 40.77 -23.03
C PRO A 130 0.10 41.87 -22.72
N VAL A 131 -0.64 41.72 -21.62
CA VAL A 131 -1.51 42.76 -21.08
C VAL A 131 -0.64 43.86 -20.46
N ALA A 132 -0.84 45.10 -20.89
CA ALA A 132 -0.12 46.27 -20.38
C ALA A 132 -0.35 46.44 -18.86
N PRO A 133 0.65 46.90 -18.09
CA PRO A 133 0.51 47.11 -16.65
C PRO A 133 -0.44 48.28 -16.37
N ARG A 134 -1.41 48.04 -15.47
CA ARG A 134 -2.35 49.04 -14.98
C ARG A 134 -1.65 49.95 -13.95
N PRO A 135 -1.87 51.27 -13.92
CA PRO A 135 -1.28 52.13 -12.89
C PRO A 135 -1.90 51.83 -11.53
N ALA A 136 -1.06 51.76 -10.48
CA ALA A 136 -1.49 51.59 -9.10
C ALA A 136 -2.15 52.87 -8.56
N PRO A 137 -3.19 52.79 -7.72
CA PRO A 137 -3.67 53.93 -6.96
C PRO A 137 -2.79 54.18 -5.73
N ASP A 138 -2.59 55.46 -5.40
CA ASP A 138 -1.84 55.93 -4.23
C ASP A 138 -2.41 55.39 -2.92
N ALA A 139 -1.51 54.92 -2.06
CA ALA A 139 -1.84 54.38 -0.75
C ALA A 139 -2.10 55.49 0.28
N PRO A 140 -3.18 55.44 1.09
CA PRO A 140 -3.29 56.29 2.27
C PRO A 140 -2.44 55.74 3.42
N ALA A 141 -1.98 56.65 4.27
CA ALA A 141 -1.05 56.43 5.37
C ALA A 141 -1.52 55.32 6.34
N ARG A 142 -0.54 54.49 6.73
CA ARG A 142 -0.69 53.34 7.63
C ARG A 142 -0.84 53.80 9.08
N ALA A 143 -1.96 53.46 9.72
CA ALA A 143 -2.16 53.57 11.18
C ALA A 143 -1.34 52.48 11.94
N PRO A 144 -0.93 52.72 13.20
CA PRO A 144 -0.06 51.80 13.93
C PRO A 144 -0.77 50.50 14.30
N ALA A 145 -0.03 49.39 14.19
CA ALA A 145 -0.50 48.05 14.48
C ALA A 145 -0.80 47.83 15.98
N PRO A 146 -1.85 47.07 16.35
CA PRO A 146 -1.99 46.57 17.70
C PRO A 146 -0.99 45.44 17.96
N ARG A 147 -0.50 45.39 19.20
CA ARG A 147 0.47 44.40 19.72
C ARG A 147 -0.01 42.96 19.49
N PRO A 148 0.88 42.03 19.11
CA PRO A 148 0.51 40.62 19.00
C PRO A 148 0.34 40.01 20.39
N VAL A 149 -0.88 39.51 20.67
CA VAL A 149 -1.13 38.58 21.76
C VAL A 149 -0.51 37.25 21.35
N ALA A 150 0.45 36.76 22.14
CA ALA A 150 1.15 35.51 21.89
C ALA A 150 0.14 34.35 21.84
N ARG A 151 -0.10 33.82 20.64
CA ARG A 151 -0.65 32.47 20.49
C ARG A 151 0.52 31.51 20.73
N THR A 152 0.48 30.85 21.87
CA THR A 152 1.35 29.73 22.23
C THR A 152 1.20 28.62 21.19
N SER A 153 2.10 28.58 20.23
CA SER A 153 2.41 27.36 19.50
C SER A 153 3.05 26.40 20.50
N ALA A 154 2.32 25.37 20.91
CA ALA A 154 2.91 24.27 21.65
C ALA A 154 3.87 23.52 20.71
N ALA A 155 5.13 23.98 20.70
CA ALA A 155 6.26 23.21 20.21
C ALA A 155 6.39 21.99 21.13
N PHE A 156 6.08 20.80 20.63
CA PHE A 156 6.52 19.58 21.27
C PHE A 156 8.03 19.45 20.99
N ALA A 157 8.83 19.90 21.96
CA ALA A 157 10.26 19.63 22.00
C ALA A 157 10.49 18.14 22.35
N PRO A 158 11.55 17.50 21.83
CA PRO A 158 11.84 16.11 22.11
C PRO A 158 12.47 15.97 23.50
N ILE A 159 11.91 15.11 24.33
CA ILE A 159 12.54 14.59 25.55
C ILE A 159 12.38 13.07 25.43
N VAL A 160 13.46 12.28 25.29
CA VAL A 160 14.18 11.54 26.35
C VAL A 160 15.40 10.82 25.73
N LYS A 161 16.45 10.66 26.54
CA LYS A 161 17.70 9.90 26.37
C LYS A 161 17.49 8.40 26.04
N PRO A 162 18.48 7.71 25.44
CA PRO A 162 18.35 6.33 24.99
C PRO A 162 18.35 5.34 26.16
N VAL A 163 17.33 4.50 26.24
CA VAL A 163 17.26 3.38 27.19
C VAL A 163 17.39 2.06 26.41
N ALA A 164 18.24 1.22 26.98
CA ALA A 164 18.76 -0.07 26.53
C ALA A 164 17.84 -0.99 25.70
N VAL A 165 18.48 -1.49 24.64
CA VAL A 165 18.19 -2.62 23.76
C VAL A 165 17.70 -3.87 24.51
N THR A 166 16.37 -4.02 24.64
CA THR A 166 15.66 -5.32 24.82
C THR A 166 14.27 -5.35 24.15
N GLY A 167 13.76 -4.21 23.65
CA GLY A 167 12.37 -4.09 23.13
C GLY A 167 12.15 -4.34 21.63
N ASN A 168 13.18 -4.68 20.84
CA ASN A 168 13.00 -4.84 19.39
C ASN A 168 12.11 -6.05 19.01
N SER A 169 12.10 -7.11 19.81
CA SER A 169 11.29 -8.31 19.51
C SER A 169 9.79 -8.08 19.78
N GLU A 170 9.44 -7.38 20.85
CA GLU A 170 8.05 -7.08 21.21
C GLU A 170 7.41 -6.10 20.23
N VAL A 171 8.15 -5.04 19.84
CA VAL A 171 7.71 -4.07 18.83
C VAL A 171 7.52 -4.76 17.47
N SER A 172 8.45 -5.64 17.08
CA SER A 172 8.33 -6.44 15.85
C SER A 172 7.08 -7.32 15.88
N ALA A 173 6.85 -8.06 16.96
CA ALA A 173 5.68 -8.93 17.10
C ALA A 173 4.35 -8.14 17.07
N LEU A 174 4.34 -6.92 17.62
CA LEU A 174 3.19 -6.03 17.57
C LEU A 174 2.90 -5.55 16.14
N LEU A 175 3.95 -5.16 15.39
CA LEU A 175 3.82 -4.79 13.99
C LEU A 175 3.33 -5.96 13.12
N ASP A 176 3.83 -7.17 13.35
CA ASP A 176 3.37 -8.39 12.67
C ASP A 176 1.89 -8.68 12.96
N ARG A 177 1.46 -8.44 14.20
CA ARG A 177 0.05 -8.59 14.60
C ARG A 177 -0.84 -7.58 13.89
N ILE A 178 -0.42 -6.32 13.81
CA ILE A 178 -1.15 -5.26 13.09
C ILE A 178 -1.27 -5.61 11.60
N ALA A 179 -0.17 -6.09 11.00
CA ALA A 179 -0.18 -6.57 9.63
C ALA A 179 -1.20 -7.71 9.45
N GLY A 180 -1.21 -8.69 10.35
CA GLY A 180 -2.20 -9.78 10.36
C GLY A 180 -3.65 -9.28 10.39
N LEU A 181 -3.98 -8.33 11.27
CA LEU A 181 -5.33 -7.76 11.37
C LEU A 181 -5.76 -7.04 10.08
N ALA A 182 -4.84 -6.29 9.45
CA ALA A 182 -5.10 -5.63 8.18
C ALA A 182 -5.32 -6.65 7.05
N ASN A 183 -4.55 -7.73 7.02
CA ASN A 183 -4.67 -8.80 6.02
C ASN A 183 -5.96 -9.62 6.18
N GLU A 184 -6.45 -9.78 7.41
CA GLU A 184 -7.71 -10.45 7.75
C GLU A 184 -8.94 -9.59 7.41
N GLY A 185 -8.78 -8.33 6.99
CA GLY A 185 -9.88 -7.42 6.68
C GLY A 185 -10.61 -6.86 7.91
N LYS A 186 -10.05 -7.09 9.12
CA LYS A 186 -10.57 -6.58 10.40
C LYS A 186 -10.21 -5.11 10.58
N SER A 187 -10.76 -4.25 9.72
CA SER A 187 -10.34 -2.85 9.60
C SER A 187 -10.42 -2.07 10.92
N ALA A 188 -11.47 -2.28 11.71
CA ALA A 188 -11.64 -1.60 13.00
C ALA A 188 -10.60 -2.03 14.05
N GLU A 189 -10.31 -3.33 14.14
CA GLU A 189 -9.30 -3.87 15.05
C GLU A 189 -7.88 -3.44 14.63
N ALA A 190 -7.60 -3.50 13.33
CA ALA A 190 -6.33 -3.04 12.77
C ALA A 190 -6.10 -1.56 13.07
N ARG A 191 -7.12 -0.71 12.90
CA ARG A 191 -7.06 0.72 13.21
C ARG A 191 -6.78 0.97 14.68
N ALA A 192 -7.54 0.32 15.57
CA ALA A 192 -7.34 0.45 17.01
C ALA A 192 -5.93 -0.03 17.43
N ALA A 193 -5.40 -1.07 16.79
CA ALA A 193 -4.05 -1.56 17.05
C ALA A 193 -2.97 -0.57 16.58
N CYS A 194 -3.12 0.03 15.39
CA CYS A 194 -2.25 1.12 14.92
C CYS A 194 -2.27 2.33 15.87
N GLU A 195 -3.46 2.75 16.33
CA GLU A 195 -3.59 3.89 17.24
C GLU A 195 -2.96 3.62 18.60
N ARG A 196 -3.17 2.43 19.17
CA ARG A 196 -2.50 2.00 20.41
C ARG A 196 -0.99 1.96 20.24
N TYR A 197 -0.50 1.47 19.11
CA TYR A 197 0.94 1.47 18.81
C TYR A 197 1.49 2.90 18.88
N LEU A 198 0.83 3.86 18.22
CA LEU A 198 1.28 5.26 18.19
C LEU A 198 1.18 5.98 19.55
N GLN A 199 0.39 5.44 20.49
CA GLN A 199 0.33 5.95 21.87
C GLN A 199 1.48 5.43 22.74
N GLN A 200 1.99 4.23 22.46
CA GLN A 200 2.93 3.52 23.33
C GLN A 200 4.35 3.47 22.78
N HIS A 201 4.52 3.63 21.47
CA HIS A 201 5.78 3.45 20.77
C HIS A 201 6.09 4.63 19.85
N GLU A 202 7.36 4.72 19.44
CA GLU A 202 7.79 5.73 18.49
C GLU A 202 7.03 5.59 17.16
N PRO A 203 6.54 6.69 16.58
CA PRO A 203 5.83 6.64 15.30
C PRO A 203 6.72 6.13 14.18
N VAL A 204 6.29 5.06 13.50
CA VAL A 204 7.00 4.48 12.34
C VAL A 204 6.19 4.67 11.07
N ALA A 205 6.87 4.83 9.93
CA ALA A 205 6.25 5.09 8.63
C ALA A 205 5.23 3.99 8.25
N GLN A 206 5.55 2.73 8.56
CA GLN A 206 4.71 1.57 8.27
C GLN A 206 3.31 1.66 8.90
N VAL A 207 3.20 2.15 10.14
CA VAL A 207 1.91 2.25 10.84
C VAL A 207 1.02 3.32 10.21
N PHE A 208 1.60 4.44 9.79
CA PHE A 208 0.86 5.46 9.04
C PHE A 208 0.47 4.96 7.65
N TYR A 209 1.28 4.14 6.99
CA TYR A 209 0.88 3.50 5.75
C TYR A 209 -0.37 2.61 5.93
N TRP A 210 -0.41 1.77 6.97
CA TRP A 210 -1.59 0.96 7.25
C TRP A 210 -2.82 1.81 7.60
N LEU A 211 -2.69 2.87 8.40
CA LEU A 211 -3.78 3.82 8.65
C LEU A 211 -4.28 4.49 7.36
N GLY A 212 -3.38 4.72 6.41
CA GLY A 212 -3.73 5.19 5.07
C GLY A 212 -4.63 4.19 4.33
N LEU A 213 -4.18 2.93 4.21
CA LEU A 213 -4.94 1.86 3.57
C LEU A 213 -6.30 1.65 4.23
N LEU A 214 -6.35 1.63 5.56
CA LEU A 214 -7.59 1.48 6.32
C LEU A 214 -8.57 2.64 6.08
N SER A 215 -8.05 3.87 5.93
CA SER A 215 -8.87 5.03 5.60
C SER A 215 -9.41 4.98 4.17
N GLU A 216 -8.70 4.37 3.22
CA GLU A 216 -9.22 4.13 1.86
C GLU A 216 -10.37 3.12 1.86
N VAL A 217 -10.25 2.06 2.66
CA VAL A 217 -11.33 1.07 2.84
C VAL A 217 -12.59 1.73 3.40
N GLU A 218 -12.45 2.70 4.29
CA GLU A 218 -13.55 3.50 4.84
C GLU A 218 -14.06 4.59 3.87
N GLY A 219 -13.51 4.69 2.66
CA GLY A 219 -13.88 5.70 1.66
C GLY A 219 -13.38 7.11 1.96
N SER A 220 -12.60 7.29 3.02
CA SER A 220 -12.08 8.59 3.48
C SER A 220 -10.75 8.95 2.81
N VAL A 221 -10.79 9.27 1.52
CA VAL A 221 -9.60 9.59 0.70
C VAL A 221 -8.75 10.72 1.30
N ALA A 222 -9.38 11.75 1.87
CA ALA A 222 -8.65 12.86 2.50
C ALA A 222 -7.82 12.41 3.71
N GLN A 223 -8.36 11.50 4.53
CA GLN A 223 -7.63 10.93 5.66
C GLN A 223 -6.48 10.05 5.17
N ALA A 224 -6.73 9.22 4.16
CA ALA A 224 -5.70 8.35 3.56
C ALA A 224 -4.50 9.17 3.07
N GLN A 225 -4.73 10.24 2.31
CA GLN A 225 -3.67 11.15 1.87
C GLN A 225 -2.91 11.77 3.05
N GLY A 226 -3.62 12.17 4.11
CA GLY A 226 -3.02 12.70 5.33
C GLY A 226 -2.06 11.70 5.99
N PHE A 227 -2.46 10.44 6.08
CA PHE A 227 -1.63 9.38 6.64
C PHE A 227 -0.43 9.03 5.76
N TYR A 228 -0.61 8.93 4.44
CA TYR A 228 0.53 8.74 3.53
C TYR A 228 1.55 9.87 3.62
N ARG A 229 1.11 11.12 3.72
CA ARG A 229 2.01 12.25 3.95
C ARG A 229 2.77 12.14 5.27
N LYS A 230 2.14 11.68 6.35
CA LYS A 230 2.82 11.41 7.63
C LYS A 230 3.87 10.30 7.50
N ALA A 231 3.56 9.21 6.80
CA ALA A 231 4.52 8.16 6.51
C ALA A 231 5.73 8.70 5.74
N LEU A 232 5.50 9.54 4.73
CA LEU A 232 6.55 10.18 3.92
C LEU A 232 7.33 11.26 4.65
N TYR A 233 6.77 11.85 5.71
CA TYR A 233 7.51 12.76 6.58
C TYR A 233 8.57 12.01 7.38
N LEU A 234 8.21 10.85 7.93
CA LEU A 234 9.13 9.99 8.69
C LEU A 234 10.15 9.30 7.78
N GLN A 235 9.70 8.79 6.65
CA GLN A 235 10.54 8.10 5.68
C GLN A 235 10.25 8.64 4.28
N PRO A 236 11.01 9.66 3.82
CA PRO A 236 10.79 10.31 2.51
C PRO A 236 10.85 9.36 1.30
N GLN A 237 11.47 8.21 1.45
CA GLN A 237 11.60 7.18 0.41
C GLN A 237 10.74 5.94 0.70
N HIS A 238 9.73 6.04 1.57
CA HIS A 238 8.79 4.93 1.83
C HIS A 238 8.01 4.61 0.55
N SER A 239 8.36 3.49 -0.08
CA SER A 239 8.00 3.19 -1.46
C SER A 239 6.50 2.99 -1.62
N GLU A 240 5.88 2.35 -0.64
CA GLU A 240 4.47 1.97 -0.62
C GLU A 240 3.59 3.21 -0.45
N SER A 241 3.98 4.14 0.43
CA SER A 241 3.23 5.40 0.63
C SER A 241 3.36 6.35 -0.56
N LEU A 242 4.52 6.36 -1.25
CA LEU A 242 4.68 7.12 -2.49
C LEU A 242 3.76 6.60 -3.58
N ALA A 243 3.71 5.27 -3.75
CA ALA A 243 2.88 4.63 -4.76
C ALA A 243 1.38 4.82 -4.50
N GLN A 244 0.92 4.60 -3.26
CA GLN A 244 -0.50 4.78 -2.93
C GLN A 244 -0.94 6.24 -3.07
N LEU A 245 -0.12 7.20 -2.61
CA LEU A 245 -0.43 8.61 -2.80
C LEU A 245 -0.44 8.99 -4.29
N ALA A 246 0.45 8.42 -5.10
CA ALA A 246 0.43 8.63 -6.55
C ALA A 246 -0.85 8.11 -7.20
N ALA A 247 -1.30 6.90 -6.82
CA ALA A 247 -2.54 6.32 -7.32
C ALA A 247 -3.76 7.19 -6.96
N LEU A 248 -3.82 7.68 -5.71
CA LEU A 248 -4.87 8.60 -5.27
C LEU A 248 -4.87 9.92 -6.05
N LEU A 249 -3.70 10.51 -6.29
CA LEU A 249 -3.59 11.74 -7.09
C LEU A 249 -4.00 11.52 -8.54
N ALA A 250 -3.62 10.39 -9.14
CA ALA A 250 -4.02 10.04 -10.51
C ALA A 250 -5.54 9.88 -10.61
N ALA A 251 -6.17 9.21 -9.65
CA ALA A 251 -7.63 9.05 -9.58
C ALA A 251 -8.37 10.39 -9.42
N GLN A 252 -7.73 11.38 -8.81
CA GLN A 252 -8.23 12.75 -8.69
C GLN A 252 -7.93 13.64 -9.92
N GLY A 253 -7.28 13.09 -10.95
CA GLY A 253 -6.92 13.81 -12.16
C GLY A 253 -5.57 14.53 -12.10
N ASP A 254 -4.86 14.54 -10.96
CA ASP A 254 -3.52 15.10 -10.83
C ASP A 254 -2.45 14.12 -11.35
N SER A 255 -2.46 13.93 -12.67
CA SER A 255 -1.51 13.08 -13.39
C SER A 255 -0.06 13.57 -13.26
N ALA A 256 0.15 14.88 -13.06
CA ALA A 256 1.49 15.45 -12.91
C ALA A 256 2.06 15.17 -11.52
N GLY A 257 1.25 15.32 -10.46
CA GLY A 257 1.60 14.95 -9.10
C GLY A 257 1.86 13.45 -8.95
N ALA A 258 1.01 12.63 -9.55
CA ALA A 258 1.19 11.17 -9.57
C ALA A 258 2.54 10.76 -10.16
N ARG A 259 2.89 11.27 -11.35
CA ARG A 259 4.18 10.98 -12.00
C ARG A 259 5.38 11.38 -11.13
N ARG A 260 5.36 12.58 -10.53
CA ARG A 260 6.45 13.03 -9.64
C ARG A 260 6.69 12.08 -8.46
N LEU A 261 5.62 11.57 -7.86
CA LEU A 261 5.72 10.62 -6.75
C LEU A 261 6.19 9.24 -7.22
N GLN A 262 5.74 8.77 -8.39
CA GLN A 262 6.22 7.54 -9.02
C GLN A 262 7.72 7.60 -9.33
N ASP A 263 8.20 8.70 -9.91
CA ASP A 263 9.62 8.92 -10.20
C ASP A 263 10.46 8.94 -8.92
N ARG A 264 9.89 9.44 -7.82
CA ARG A 264 10.56 9.43 -6.51
C ARG A 264 10.62 8.02 -5.94
N ALA A 265 9.54 7.25 -6.05
CA ALA A 265 9.51 5.85 -5.64
C ALA A 265 10.52 5.00 -6.41
N ALA A 266 10.65 5.25 -7.73
CA ALA A 266 11.63 4.59 -8.58
C ALA A 266 13.09 4.94 -8.22
N ARG A 267 13.36 6.17 -7.78
CA ARG A 267 14.71 6.58 -7.33
C ARG A 267 15.09 6.03 -5.97
N GLY A 268 14.13 5.93 -5.04
CA GLY A 268 14.34 5.29 -3.74
C GLY A 268 14.71 3.81 -3.86
N ALA A 269 14.05 3.12 -4.80
CA ALA A 269 14.31 1.73 -5.17
C ALA A 269 15.77 1.41 -5.45
N ASN A 270 16.38 2.22 -6.32
CA ASN A 270 17.72 1.98 -6.84
C ASN A 270 18.81 2.29 -5.79
N LYS A 271 18.49 3.08 -4.76
CA LYS A 271 19.44 3.40 -3.68
C LYS A 271 19.48 2.36 -2.55
N GLN A 272 18.38 1.65 -2.31
CA GLN A 272 18.31 0.61 -1.27
C GLN A 272 18.86 -0.75 -1.73
N GLY A 273 19.02 -0.98 -3.04
CA GLY A 273 19.61 -2.21 -3.60
C GLY A 273 21.13 -2.19 -3.78
N ASN A 274 21.85 -1.26 -3.15
CA ASN A 274 23.31 -1.09 -3.32
C ASN A 274 24.10 -1.15 -1.99
N HIS A 275 23.59 -1.89 -1.02
CA HIS A 275 24.24 -2.18 0.27
C HIS A 275 24.26 -3.68 0.55
#